data_AF-A0A1G5JIZ0-F1
#
_entry.id   AF-A0A1G5JIZ0-F1
#
_cell.length_a   1.000
_cell.length_b   1.000
_cell.length_c   1.000
_cell.angle_alpha   90.00
_cell.angle_beta   90.00
_cell.angle_gamma   90.00
#
_symmetry.space_group_name_H-M   'P 1'
#
loop_
_entity.id
_entity.type
_entity.pdbx_description
1 polymer ?
#
loop_
_entity_poly.entity_id
_entity_poly.type
_entity_poly.pdbx_seq_one_letter_code
_entity_poly.pdbx_strand_id
1 'polypeptide(L)'
;MNNKSIIISIFTLCILLLFGFMRWDYLESASSADFKYKYDRWTGQKWVEFYPPLAFSPNSMEFPLIYIDEINPNDINNYLAKQARSGEMVNKWIERTQFTDGYSGLLLLNIIVTVYSCFKIWMKKRNTR
;
A
#
# COMPACT_ATOMS: atom_id res chain seq x y z
N MET A 1 33.82 7.83 -0.66
CA MET A 1 32.50 8.46 -0.90
C MET A 1 32.36 9.64 0.03
N ASN A 2 32.12 10.83 -0.52
CA ASN A 2 31.80 12.02 0.26
C ASN A 2 30.57 11.76 1.13
N ASN A 3 30.52 12.31 2.35
CA ASN A 3 29.36 12.27 3.26
C ASN A 3 28.03 12.69 2.57
N LYS A 4 28.11 13.35 1.41
CA LYS A 4 26.99 13.64 0.52
C LYS A 4 26.13 12.40 0.18
N SER A 5 26.73 11.23 -0.05
CA SER A 5 25.96 10.04 -0.45
C SER A 5 25.06 9.50 0.67
N ILE A 6 25.52 9.54 1.92
CA ILE A 6 24.70 9.09 3.06
C ILE A 6 23.59 10.10 3.36
N ILE A 7 23.87 11.40 3.20
CA ILE A 7 22.87 12.46 3.35
C ILE A 7 21.76 12.29 2.32
N ILE A 8 22.10 12.06 1.05
CA ILE A 8 21.12 11.79 -0.02
C ILE A 8 20.30 10.54 0.33
N SER A 9 20.95 9.46 0.76
CA SER A 9 20.25 8.21 1.13
C SER A 9 19.24 8.44 2.26
N ILE A 10 19.65 9.10 3.34
CA ILE A 10 18.75 9.43 4.47
C ILE A 10 17.60 10.33 4.02
N PHE A 11 17.89 11.35 3.21
CA PHE A 11 16.85 12.24 2.68
C PHE A 11 15.83 11.48 1.84
N THR A 12 16.29 10.63 0.93
CA THR A 12 15.40 9.77 0.13
C THR A 12 14.62 8.78 0.97
N LEU A 13 15.20 8.23 2.04
CA LEU A 13 14.51 7.36 2.98
C LEU A 13 13.36 8.10 3.67
N CYS A 14 13.59 9.33 4.15
CA CYS A 14 12.55 10.16 4.74
C CYS A 14 11.39 10.41 3.75
N ILE A 15 11.70 10.72 2.49
CA ILE A 15 10.68 10.90 1.45
C ILE A 15 9.87 9.61 1.24
N LEU A 16 10.54 8.47 1.11
CA LEU A 16 9.87 7.18 0.89
C LEU A 16 8.94 6.85 2.06
N LEU A 17 9.39 7.05 3.30
CA LEU A 17 8.55 6.84 4.49
C LEU A 17 7.30 7.73 4.48
N LEU A 18 7.46 9.03 4.19
CA LEU A 18 6.33 9.95 4.06
C LEU A 18 5.37 9.50 2.97
N PHE A 19 5.88 9.07 1.82
CA PHE A 19 5.07 8.57 0.72
C PHE A 19 4.25 7.33 1.10
N GLY A 20 4.84 6.43 1.90
CA GLY A 20 4.14 5.29 2.50
C GLY A 20 3.00 5.69 3.43
N PHE A 21 3.24 6.64 4.33
CA PHE A 21 2.20 7.15 5.25
C PHE A 21 1.06 7.83 4.50
N MET A 22 1.36 8.54 3.41
CA MET A 22 0.36 9.25 2.62
C MET A 22 -0.47 8.35 1.70
N ARG A 23 -0.22 7.03 1.67
CA ARG A 23 -0.91 6.12 0.76
C ARG A 23 -2.39 5.96 1.07
N TRP A 24 -2.72 5.76 2.34
CA TRP A 24 -4.06 5.36 2.77
C TRP A 24 -4.84 6.54 3.30
N ASP A 25 -6.08 6.65 2.84
CA ASP A 25 -7.06 7.59 3.37
C ASP A 25 -8.26 6.80 3.90
N TYR A 26 -8.52 6.88 5.20
CA TYR A 26 -9.63 6.15 5.83
C TYR A 26 -10.87 7.04 5.79
N LEU A 27 -11.92 6.55 5.15
CA LEU A 27 -13.19 7.25 5.06
C LEU A 27 -13.98 6.94 6.35
N GLU A 28 -14.43 7.98 7.06
CA GLU A 28 -15.27 7.82 8.25
C GLU A 28 -16.56 7.06 7.86
N SER A 29 -16.65 5.79 8.27
CA SER A 29 -17.85 5.00 8.08
C SER A 29 -18.83 5.30 9.20
N ALA A 30 -19.85 6.09 8.91
CA ALA A 30 -21.05 6.08 9.73
C ALA A 30 -21.69 4.67 9.65
N SER A 31 -21.84 4.03 10.82
CA SER A 31 -22.87 3.02 11.14
C SER A 31 -22.79 1.56 10.62
N SER A 32 -21.63 0.91 10.50
CA SER A 32 -21.62 -0.58 10.52
C SER A 32 -20.34 -1.13 11.11
N ALA A 33 -20.43 -1.80 12.27
CA ALA A 33 -19.29 -2.23 13.08
C ALA A 33 -18.26 -3.12 12.35
N ASP A 34 -18.65 -3.76 11.24
CA ASP A 34 -17.85 -4.80 10.59
C ASP A 34 -17.21 -4.38 9.25
N PHE A 35 -17.51 -3.17 8.75
CA PHE A 35 -16.99 -2.66 7.48
C PHE A 35 -16.32 -1.30 7.66
N LYS A 36 -15.08 -1.18 7.19
CA LYS A 36 -14.36 0.10 7.08
C LYS A 36 -14.02 0.39 5.63
N TYR A 37 -14.14 1.66 5.25
CA TYR A 37 -13.82 2.08 3.89
C TYR A 37 -12.51 2.83 3.87
N LYS A 38 -11.66 2.54 2.88
CA LYS A 38 -10.41 3.23 2.66
C LYS A 38 -10.17 3.52 1.19
N TYR A 39 -9.32 4.49 0.92
CA TYR A 39 -8.93 4.89 -0.41
C TYR A 39 -7.42 4.73 -0.57
N ASP A 40 -7.01 3.95 -1.57
CA ASP A 40 -5.61 3.80 -1.96
C ASP A 40 -5.24 4.95 -2.91
N ARG A 41 -4.55 5.96 -2.41
CA ARG A 41 -4.16 7.14 -3.20
C ARG A 41 -3.16 6.81 -4.31
N TRP A 42 -2.47 5.67 -4.23
CA TRP A 42 -1.51 5.28 -5.27
C TRP A 42 -2.20 4.72 -6.50
N THR A 43 -3.29 3.97 -6.31
CA THR A 43 -4.05 3.33 -7.40
C THR A 43 -5.36 4.08 -7.73
N GLY A 44 -5.73 5.09 -6.93
CA GLY A 44 -7.00 5.79 -7.08
C GLY A 44 -8.22 4.90 -6.78
N GLN A 45 -8.02 3.81 -6.04
CA GLN A 45 -9.04 2.77 -5.85
C GLN A 45 -9.60 2.80 -4.42
N LYS A 46 -10.93 2.74 -4.29
CA LYS A 46 -11.62 2.56 -3.00
C LYS A 46 -11.65 1.09 -2.62
N TRP A 47 -11.50 0.80 -1.33
CA TRP A 47 -11.49 -0.54 -0.76
C TRP A 47 -12.44 -0.60 0.43
N VAL A 48 -13.04 -1.77 0.62
CA VAL A 48 -13.74 -2.12 1.85
C VAL A 48 -12.89 -3.13 2.62
N GLU A 49 -12.67 -2.86 3.89
CA GLU A 49 -12.09 -3.78 4.87
C GLU A 49 -13.23 -4.41 5.66
N PHE A 50 -13.33 -5.73 5.62
CA PHE A 50 -14.31 -6.53 6.32
C PHE A 50 -13.66 -7.29 7.47
N TYR A 51 -14.26 -7.18 8.67
CA TYR A 51 -13.84 -7.89 9.87
C TYR A 51 -14.86 -8.98 10.19
N PRO A 52 -14.63 -10.25 9.78
CA PRO A 52 -15.60 -11.31 10.02
C PRO A 52 -15.84 -11.56 11.52
N PRO A 53 -17.09 -11.47 12.01
CA PRO A 53 -17.40 -11.48 13.45
C PRO A 53 -17.09 -12.80 14.17
N LEU A 54 -16.95 -13.92 13.43
CA LEU A 54 -16.69 -15.26 13.99
C LEU A 54 -15.24 -15.72 13.83
N ALA A 55 -14.39 -14.93 13.19
CA ALA A 55 -12.97 -15.25 13.10
C ALA A 55 -12.22 -14.40 14.12
N PHE A 56 -11.53 -15.04 15.05
CA PHE A 56 -10.36 -14.48 15.74
C PHE A 56 -9.20 -14.23 14.74
N SER A 57 -9.51 -13.70 13.55
CA SER A 57 -8.53 -13.28 12.57
C SER A 57 -8.15 -11.85 12.93
N PRO A 58 -6.88 -11.58 13.29
CA PRO A 58 -6.40 -10.21 13.44
C PRO A 58 -6.40 -9.44 12.11
N ASN A 59 -6.60 -10.14 10.99
CA ASN A 59 -6.52 -9.60 9.65
C ASN A 59 -7.93 -9.40 9.07
N SER A 60 -8.20 -8.18 8.63
CA SER A 60 -9.35 -7.87 7.78
C SER A 60 -9.20 -8.52 6.41
N MET A 61 -10.32 -8.87 5.79
CA MET A 61 -10.38 -9.15 4.36
C MET A 61 -10.64 -7.85 3.61
N GLU A 62 -9.96 -7.63 2.50
CA GLU A 62 -10.12 -6.40 1.72
C GLU A 62 -10.72 -6.69 0.36
N PHE A 63 -11.61 -5.82 -0.13
CA PHE A 63 -12.19 -5.96 -1.47
C PHE A 63 -12.20 -4.61 -2.19
N PRO A 64 -11.87 -4.56 -3.50
CA PRO A 64 -11.95 -3.33 -4.25
C PRO A 64 -13.42 -2.98 -4.46
N LEU A 65 -13.80 -1.74 -4.15
CA LEU A 65 -15.13 -1.25 -4.44
C LEU A 65 -15.25 -0.93 -5.93
N ILE A 66 -16.16 -1.64 -6.61
CA ILE A 66 -16.52 -1.33 -7.99
C ILE A 66 -17.75 -0.42 -7.94
N TYR A 67 -17.54 0.86 -8.22
CA TYR A 67 -18.57 1.88 -8.13
C TYR A 67 -19.28 2.06 -9.49
N ILE A 68 -20.60 2.16 -9.45
CA ILE A 68 -21.43 2.69 -10.53
C ILE A 68 -22.36 3.72 -9.90
N ASP A 69 -22.52 4.86 -10.57
CA ASP A 69 -23.35 5.97 -10.11
C ASP A 69 -24.84 5.57 -9.98
N GLU A 70 -25.35 4.76 -10.91
CA GLU A 70 -26.74 4.29 -10.94
C GLU A 70 -26.81 2.83 -11.40
N ILE A 71 -27.18 1.91 -10.49
CA ILE A 71 -27.56 0.53 -10.84
C ILE A 71 -29.04 0.38 -10.58
N ASN A 72 -29.79 -0.02 -11.62
CA ASN A 72 -31.15 -0.52 -11.43
C ASN A 72 -31.06 -1.83 -10.61
N PRO A 73 -31.80 -1.99 -9.50
CA PRO A 73 -31.77 -3.22 -8.70
C PRO A 73 -31.96 -4.51 -9.51
N ASN A 74 -32.72 -4.44 -10.60
CA ASN A 74 -32.97 -5.58 -11.49
C ASN A 74 -31.73 -6.02 -12.28
N ASP A 75 -30.74 -5.14 -12.47
CA ASP A 75 -29.54 -5.38 -13.27
C ASP A 75 -28.32 -5.77 -12.42
N ILE A 76 -28.43 -5.76 -11.08
CA ILE A 76 -27.34 -6.08 -10.14
C ILE A 76 -26.72 -7.44 -10.49
N ASN A 77 -27.53 -8.47 -10.70
CA ASN A 77 -27.02 -9.82 -10.97
C ASN A 77 -26.25 -9.90 -12.29
N ASN A 78 -26.73 -9.21 -13.33
CA ASN A 78 -26.04 -9.14 -14.62
C ASN A 78 -24.72 -8.37 -14.51
N TYR A 79 -24.73 -7.28 -13.76
CA TYR A 79 -23.53 -6.49 -13.48
C TYR A 79 -22.49 -7.31 -12.70
N LEU A 80 -22.89 -7.96 -11.60
CA LEU A 80 -22.01 -8.81 -10.82
C LEU A 80 -21.46 -9.98 -11.65
N ALA A 81 -22.29 -10.61 -12.49
CA ALA A 81 -21.85 -11.69 -13.38
C ALA A 81 -20.82 -11.19 -14.41
N LYS A 82 -21.04 -10.01 -14.99
CA LYS A 82 -20.07 -9.38 -15.90
C LYS A 82 -18.75 -9.09 -15.19
N GLN A 83 -18.82 -8.51 -14.00
CA GLN A 83 -17.65 -8.17 -13.19
C GLN A 83 -16.87 -9.41 -12.77
N ALA A 84 -17.55 -10.45 -12.29
CA ALA A 84 -16.95 -11.73 -11.91
C ALA A 84 -16.26 -12.43 -13.09
N ARG A 85 -16.84 -12.37 -14.30
CA ARG A 85 -16.25 -12.97 -15.51
C ARG A 85 -15.12 -12.16 -16.12
N SER A 86 -15.15 -10.84 -15.96
CA SER A 86 -14.15 -9.94 -16.54
C SER A 86 -12.77 -10.00 -15.87
N GLY A 87 -12.71 -10.49 -14.62
CA GLY A 87 -11.51 -10.45 -13.81
C GLY A 87 -11.13 -9.04 -13.33
N GLU A 88 -11.99 -8.03 -13.48
CA GLU A 88 -11.70 -6.64 -13.11
C GLU A 88 -11.25 -6.49 -11.66
N MET A 89 -11.91 -7.18 -10.72
CA MET A 89 -11.50 -7.18 -9.31
C MET A 89 -10.09 -7.72 -9.11
N VAL A 90 -9.75 -8.80 -9.82
CA VAL A 90 -8.41 -9.42 -9.74
C VAL A 90 -7.38 -8.48 -10.34
N ASN A 91 -7.68 -7.81 -11.45
CA ASN A 91 -6.79 -6.83 -12.06
C ASN A 91 -6.48 -5.67 -11.12
N LYS A 92 -7.48 -5.14 -10.41
CA LYS A 92 -7.28 -4.09 -9.38
C LYS A 92 -6.40 -4.56 -8.23
N TRP A 93 -6.56 -5.81 -7.81
CA TRP A 93 -5.68 -6.45 -6.83
C TRP A 93 -4.24 -6.58 -7.36
N ILE A 94 -4.05 -7.04 -8.59
CA ILE A 94 -2.73 -7.18 -9.22
C ILE A 94 -2.04 -5.82 -9.33
N GLU A 95 -2.75 -4.80 -9.80
CA GLU A 95 -2.23 -3.43 -9.92
C GLU A 95 -1.77 -2.91 -8.56
N ARG A 96 -2.61 -3.02 -7.53
CA ARG A 96 -2.25 -2.67 -6.16
C ARG A 96 -0.99 -3.39 -5.68
N THR A 97 -0.88 -4.69 -5.94
CA THR A 97 0.28 -5.48 -5.55
C THR A 97 1.54 -5.00 -6.25
N GLN A 98 1.48 -4.75 -7.57
CA GLN A 98 2.62 -4.24 -8.34
C GLN A 98 3.14 -2.89 -7.81
N PHE A 99 2.24 -1.95 -7.50
CA PHE A 99 2.64 -0.67 -6.88
C PHE A 99 3.27 -0.87 -5.49
N THR A 100 2.71 -1.79 -4.69
CA THR A 100 3.22 -2.10 -3.36
C THR A 100 4.60 -2.74 -3.42
N ASP A 101 4.81 -3.69 -4.32
CA ASP A 101 6.07 -4.39 -4.50
C ASP A 101 7.15 -3.43 -5.03
N GLY A 102 6.81 -2.58 -6.01
CA GLY A 102 7.71 -1.56 -6.53
C GLY A 102 8.17 -0.59 -5.44
N TYR A 103 7.23 -0.07 -4.65
CA TYR A 103 7.55 0.78 -3.50
C TYR A 103 8.41 0.05 -2.46
N SER A 104 8.04 -1.18 -2.10
CA SER A 104 8.74 -1.96 -1.07
C SER A 104 10.16 -2.29 -1.50
N GLY A 105 10.36 -2.62 -2.78
CA GLY A 105 11.68 -2.83 -3.36
C GLY A 105 12.55 -1.58 -3.31
N LEU A 106 12.00 -0.42 -3.67
CA LEU A 106 12.71 0.86 -3.57
C LEU A 106 13.09 1.21 -2.12
N LEU A 107 12.16 1.03 -1.18
CA LEU A 107 12.40 1.26 0.24
C LEU A 107 13.50 0.35 0.79
N LEU A 108 13.42 -0.95 0.49
CA LEU A 108 14.40 -1.94 0.94
C LEU A 108 15.79 -1.66 0.36
N LEU A 109 15.89 -1.33 -0.92
CA LEU A 109 17.15 -0.95 -1.56
C LEU A 109 17.77 0.28 -0.86
N ASN A 110 16.95 1.29 -0.55
CA ASN A 110 17.40 2.49 0.13
C ASN A 110 17.92 2.21 1.55
N ILE A 111 17.24 1.34 2.29
CA ILE A 111 17.68 0.87 3.62
C ILE A 111 19.03 0.17 3.51
N ILE A 112 19.22 -0.75 2.55
CA ILE A 112 20.48 -1.45 2.34
C ILE A 112 21.63 -0.46 2.06
N VAL A 113 21.41 0.50 1.16
CA VAL A 113 22.42 1.53 0.82
C VAL A 113 22.77 2.37 2.04
N THR A 114 21.78 2.74 2.85
CA THR A 114 21.97 3.51 4.08
C THR A 114 22.80 2.73 5.10
N VAL A 115 22.44 1.48 5.38
CA VAL A 115 23.15 0.60 6.32
C VAL A 115 24.59 0.36 5.87
N TYR A 116 24.80 0.03 4.59
CA TYR A 116 26.14 -0.17 4.03
C TYR A 116 27.01 1.09 4.16
N SER A 117 26.42 2.26 3.89
CA SER A 117 27.12 3.54 4.01
C SER A 117 27.54 3.82 5.46
N CYS A 118 26.65 3.58 6.44
CA CYS A 118 26.96 3.67 7.87
C CYS A 118 28.11 2.74 8.27
N PHE A 119 28.02 1.47 7.88
CA PHE A 119 29.04 0.46 8.20
C PHE A 119 30.42 0.84 7.64
N LYS A 120 30.47 1.33 6.39
CA LYS A 120 31.72 1.77 5.76
C LYS A 120 32.36 2.97 6.47
N ILE A 121 31.55 3.94 6.90
CA ILE A 121 32.03 5.09 7.68
C ILE A 121 32.61 4.62 9.02
N TRP A 122 31.91 3.70 9.69
CA TRP A 122 32.37 3.12 10.95
C TRP A 122 33.72 2.39 10.79
N MET A 123 33.87 1.54 9.77
CA MET A 123 35.13 0.86 9.44
C MET A 123 36.26 1.85 9.15
N LYS A 124 35.98 2.89 8.37
CA LYS A 124 36.99 3.93 8.08
C LYS A 124 37.46 4.62 9.36
N LYS A 125 36.54 4.99 10.25
CA LYS A 125 36.85 5.62 11.53
C LYS A 125 37.70 4.71 12.41
N ARG A 126 37.43 3.40 12.42
CA ARG A 126 38.21 2.41 13.18
C ARG A 126 39.65 2.27 12.66
N ASN A 127 39.87 2.28 11.35
CA ASN A 127 41.21 2.13 10.76
C ASN A 127 42.10 3.38 10.85
N THR A 128 41.52 4.55 11.13
CA THR A 128 42.26 5.81 11.39
C THR A 128 42.60 6.05 12.86
N ARG A 129 42.19 5.16 13.77
CA ARG A 129 42.61 5.12 15.17
C ARG A 129 43.64 4.02 15.35
#